data_AF-A0A382IS16-F1
#
_entry.id   AF-A0A382IS16-F1
#
_cell.length_a   1.000
_cell.length_b   1.000
_cell.length_c   1.000
_cell.angle_alpha   90.00
_cell.angle_beta   90.00
_cell.angle_gamma   90.00
#
_symmetry.space_group_name_H-M   'P 1'
#
loop_
_entity.id
_entity.type
_entity.pdbx_description
1 polymer ?
#
loop_
_entity_poly.entity_id
_entity_poly.type
_entity_poly.pdbx_seq_one_letter_code
_entity_poly.pdbx_strand_id
1 'polypeptide(L)'
;MNSATDNTSSSQRIMLAGIRQALMAPAQAIFGYSELVNQAIVTDDLKKFKPDADEILSAASQLSDMINHLLAAGSSDVLFEGKDVDDVEKELRHDLRTPINAIKGYGEMLLEDLEEFDEIGVCS
;
A
#
# COMPACT_ATOMS: atom_id res chain seq x y z
N MET A 1 -3.27 24.24 -32.90
CA MET A 1 -2.67 22.89 -33.04
C MET A 1 -2.60 22.10 -31.71
N ASN A 2 -3.39 22.41 -30.67
CA ASN A 2 -3.26 21.78 -29.33
C ASN A 2 -4.19 20.59 -29.02
N SER A 3 -5.12 20.23 -29.91
CA SER A 3 -6.21 19.30 -29.57
C SER A 3 -5.77 17.85 -29.38
N ALA A 4 -4.65 17.41 -29.97
CA ALA A 4 -4.19 16.03 -29.85
C ALA A 4 -3.47 15.77 -28.51
N THR A 5 -2.63 16.71 -28.06
CA THR A 5 -1.93 16.64 -26.77
C THR A 5 -2.89 16.80 -25.58
N ASP A 6 -3.89 17.68 -25.71
CA ASP A 6 -4.92 17.86 -24.67
C ASP A 6 -5.80 16.60 -24.49
N ASN A 7 -6.08 15.87 -25.59
CA ASN A 7 -6.91 14.67 -25.53
C ASN A 7 -6.16 13.46 -24.94
N THR A 8 -4.86 13.32 -25.23
CA THR A 8 -4.01 12.29 -24.63
C THR A 8 -3.85 12.52 -23.13
N SER A 9 -3.53 13.73 -22.68
CA SER A 9 -3.39 14.00 -21.24
C SER A 9 -4.74 13.85 -20.50
N SER A 10 -5.86 14.18 -21.14
CA SER A 10 -7.19 13.91 -20.59
C SER A 10 -7.46 12.41 -20.42
N SER A 11 -7.09 11.60 -21.40
CA SER A 11 -7.26 10.13 -21.36
C SER A 11 -6.38 9.47 -20.28
N GLN A 12 -5.12 9.90 -20.17
CA GLN A 12 -4.19 9.44 -19.13
C GLN A 12 -4.71 9.75 -17.72
N ARG A 13 -5.25 10.97 -17.51
CA ARG A 13 -5.85 11.36 -16.23
C ARG A 13 -7.09 10.55 -15.88
N ILE A 14 -7.94 10.21 -16.85
CA ILE A 14 -9.11 9.34 -16.63
C ILE A 14 -8.67 7.94 -16.21
N MET A 15 -7.65 7.38 -16.86
CA MET A 15 -7.09 6.07 -16.52
C MET A 15 -6.54 6.05 -15.08
N LEU A 16 -5.68 7.01 -14.73
CA LEU A 16 -5.13 7.13 -13.37
C LEU A 16 -6.24 7.30 -12.33
N ALA A 17 -7.31 8.02 -12.66
CA ALA A 17 -8.46 8.18 -11.77
C ALA A 17 -9.18 6.85 -11.53
N GLY A 18 -9.35 6.04 -12.58
CA GLY A 18 -9.93 4.70 -12.50
C GLY A 18 -9.10 3.76 -11.62
N ILE A 19 -7.77 3.74 -11.80
CA ILE A 19 -6.86 2.95 -10.97
C ILE A 19 -6.96 3.38 -9.51
N ARG A 20 -6.86 4.68 -9.23
CA ARG A 20 -6.98 5.21 -7.86
C ARG A 20 -8.31 4.81 -7.23
N GLN A 21 -9.42 4.98 -7.94
CA GLN A 21 -10.75 4.66 -7.43
C GLN A 21 -10.89 3.18 -7.09
N ALA A 22 -10.34 2.29 -7.92
CA ALA A 22 -10.36 0.84 -7.68
C ALA A 22 -9.53 0.43 -6.45
N LEU A 23 -8.40 1.11 -6.23
CA LEU A 23 -7.45 0.76 -5.16
C LEU A 23 -7.70 1.50 -3.83
N MET A 24 -8.43 2.60 -3.84
CA MET A 24 -8.68 3.42 -2.65
C MET A 24 -9.32 2.63 -1.50
N ALA A 25 -10.43 1.94 -1.78
CA ALA A 25 -11.17 1.20 -0.77
C ALA A 25 -10.34 0.05 -0.14
N PRO A 26 -9.71 -0.85 -0.93
CA PRO A 26 -8.90 -1.91 -0.33
C PRO A 26 -7.66 -1.38 0.42
N ALA A 27 -7.00 -0.32 -0.09
CA ALA A 27 -5.84 0.25 0.62
C ALA A 27 -6.22 0.90 1.96
N GLN A 28 -7.34 1.64 2.00
CA GLN A 28 -7.86 2.19 3.26
C GLN A 28 -8.24 1.10 4.26
N ALA A 29 -8.83 0.00 3.79
CA ALA A 29 -9.15 -1.14 4.65
C ALA A 29 -7.87 -1.76 5.24
N ILE A 30 -6.85 -1.99 4.42
CA ILE A 30 -5.56 -2.53 4.86
C ILE A 30 -4.90 -1.59 5.89
N PHE A 31 -4.89 -0.29 5.62
CA PHE A 31 -4.36 0.71 6.56
C PHE A 31 -5.11 0.68 7.89
N GLY A 32 -6.45 0.72 7.86
CA GLY A 32 -7.27 0.67 9.07
C GLY A 32 -7.07 -0.62 9.88
N TYR A 33 -6.98 -1.79 9.23
CA TYR A 33 -6.66 -3.03 9.94
C TYR A 33 -5.24 -3.02 10.53
N SER A 34 -4.27 -2.44 9.83
CA SER A 34 -2.90 -2.30 10.32
C SER A 34 -2.84 -1.40 11.55
N GLU A 35 -3.62 -0.31 11.57
CA GLU A 35 -3.77 0.54 12.76
C GLU A 35 -4.37 -0.23 13.94
N LEU A 36 -5.41 -1.04 13.69
CA LEU A 36 -6.05 -1.84 14.74
C LEU A 36 -5.08 -2.89 15.32
N VAL A 37 -4.30 -3.57 14.48
CA VAL A 37 -3.27 -4.52 14.93
C VAL A 37 -2.22 -3.81 15.78
N ASN A 38 -1.72 -2.66 15.32
CA ASN A 38 -0.74 -1.87 16.06
C ASN A 38 -1.28 -1.40 17.43
N GLN A 39 -2.54 -0.95 17.46
CA GLN A 39 -3.22 -0.50 18.68
C GLN A 39 -3.57 -1.65 19.65
N ALA A 40 -3.72 -2.89 19.15
CA ALA A 40 -4.00 -4.05 19.99
C ALA A 40 -2.82 -4.46 20.89
N ILE A 41 -1.59 -4.03 20.54
CA ILE A 41 -0.38 -4.30 21.32
C ILE A 41 -0.30 -3.36 22.52
N VAL A 42 -1.01 -3.73 23.59
CA VAL A 42 -1.14 -2.90 24.81
C VAL A 42 -0.43 -3.47 26.04
N THR A 43 -0.22 -4.79 26.11
CA THR A 43 0.39 -5.45 27.27
C THR A 43 1.90 -5.55 27.12
N ASP A 44 2.63 -5.61 28.24
CA ASP A 44 4.09 -5.71 28.22
C ASP A 44 4.59 -6.97 27.50
N ASP A 45 3.87 -8.09 27.62
CA ASP A 45 4.23 -9.35 26.97
C ASP A 45 4.06 -9.30 25.43
N LEU A 46 3.16 -8.44 24.93
CA LEU A 46 2.93 -8.26 23.49
C LEU A 46 3.85 -7.19 22.88
N LYS A 47 4.47 -6.31 23.68
CA LYS A 47 5.34 -5.23 23.17
C LYS A 47 6.50 -5.73 22.33
N LYS A 48 6.92 -6.98 22.49
CA LYS A 48 7.95 -7.61 21.65
C LYS A 48 7.55 -7.70 20.17
N PHE A 49 6.25 -7.74 19.87
CA PHE A 49 5.71 -7.79 18.51
C PHE A 49 5.45 -6.40 17.89
N LYS A 50 5.67 -5.34 18.67
CA LYS A 50 5.44 -3.95 18.23
C LYS A 50 6.24 -3.58 16.97
N PRO A 51 7.52 -3.99 16.81
CA PRO A 51 8.28 -3.67 15.61
C PRO A 51 7.61 -4.19 14.32
N ASP A 52 7.15 -5.44 14.28
CA ASP A 52 6.51 -5.98 13.08
C ASP A 52 5.18 -5.31 12.79
N ALA A 53 4.38 -5.01 13.82
CA ALA A 53 3.15 -4.24 13.66
C ALA A 53 3.40 -2.81 13.18
N ASP A 54 4.54 -2.20 13.53
CA ASP A 54 4.96 -0.89 13.02
C ASP A 54 5.36 -0.96 11.54
N GLU A 55 6.07 -2.01 11.15
CA GLU A 55 6.44 -2.24 9.76
C GLU A 55 5.22 -2.49 8.86
N ILE A 56 4.24 -3.28 9.33
CA ILE A 56 2.95 -3.48 8.63
C ILE A 56 2.24 -2.13 8.43
N LEU A 57 2.12 -1.33 9.50
CA LEU A 57 1.45 -0.02 9.45
C LEU A 57 2.19 0.96 8.53
N SER A 58 3.51 1.01 8.61
CA SER A 58 4.36 1.83 7.73
C SER A 58 4.15 1.48 6.27
N ALA A 59 4.17 0.19 5.92
CA ALA A 59 3.96 -0.26 4.55
C ALA A 59 2.52 0.02 4.05
N ALA A 60 1.50 -0.12 4.92
CA ALA A 60 0.12 0.23 4.59
C ALA A 60 -0.09 1.75 4.37
N SER A 61 0.63 2.58 5.14
CA SER A 61 0.67 4.04 4.93
C SER A 61 1.28 4.37 3.57
N GLN A 62 2.45 3.78 3.27
CA GLN A 62 3.13 3.99 1.98
C GLN A 62 2.24 3.61 0.80
N LEU A 63 1.55 2.46 0.87
CA LEU A 63 0.59 2.04 -0.16
C LEU A 63 -0.51 3.09 -0.37
N SER A 64 -1.09 3.58 0.74
CA SER A 64 -2.17 4.59 0.70
C SER A 64 -1.68 5.91 0.10
N ASP A 65 -0.48 6.37 0.47
CA ASP A 65 0.13 7.59 -0.06
C ASP A 65 0.37 7.47 -1.56
N MET A 66 0.96 6.36 -2.03
CA MET A 66 1.18 6.11 -3.45
C MET A 66 -0.11 6.20 -4.26
N ILE A 67 -1.20 5.60 -3.77
CA ILE A 67 -2.52 5.66 -4.42
C ILE A 67 -3.05 7.10 -4.44
N ASN A 68 -2.89 7.85 -3.34
CA ASN A 68 -3.33 9.25 -3.27
C ASN A 68 -2.57 10.16 -4.25
N HIS A 69 -1.28 9.89 -4.46
CA HIS A 69 -0.43 10.66 -5.38
C HIS A 69 -0.75 10.46 -6.87
N LEU A 70 -1.48 9.40 -7.26
CA LEU A 70 -1.83 9.13 -8.66
C LEU A 70 -2.61 10.28 -9.34
N LEU A 71 -3.37 11.06 -8.57
CA LEU A 71 -4.12 12.22 -9.08
C LEU A 71 -3.60 13.58 -8.59
N ALA A 72 -2.39 13.63 -8.04
CA ALA A 72 -1.78 14.92 -7.73
C ALA A 72 -1.59 15.74 -9.02
N ALA A 73 -1.62 17.07 -8.90
CA ALA A 73 -1.47 17.96 -10.04
C ALA A 73 -0.10 17.72 -10.71
N GLY A 74 -0.10 17.49 -12.03
CA GLY A 74 1.11 17.18 -12.78
C GLY A 74 1.56 15.70 -12.74
N SER A 75 0.92 14.83 -11.95
CA SER A 75 1.29 13.41 -11.90
C SER A 75 1.19 12.73 -13.27
N SER A 76 0.17 13.07 -14.07
CA SER A 76 0.03 12.52 -15.42
C SER A 76 1.16 12.94 -16.35
N ASP A 77 1.64 14.19 -16.27
CA ASP A 77 2.72 14.65 -17.16
C ASP A 77 4.04 13.97 -16.78
N VAL A 78 4.30 13.80 -15.48
CA VAL A 78 5.53 13.16 -14.97
C VAL A 78 5.52 11.65 -15.21
N LEU A 79 4.41 10.97 -14.90
CA LEU A 79 4.31 9.50 -15.03
C LEU A 79 4.41 9.05 -16.49
N PHE A 80 3.85 9.84 -17.42
CA PHE A 80 3.84 9.51 -18.85
C PHE A 80 4.96 10.18 -19.64
N GLU A 81 5.93 10.85 -19.00
CA GLU A 81 7.04 11.52 -19.68
C GLU A 81 7.89 10.50 -20.47
N GLY A 82 7.70 10.46 -21.79
CA GLY A 82 8.40 9.54 -22.68
C GLY A 82 8.00 8.07 -22.55
N LYS A 83 6.90 7.77 -21.86
CA LYS A 83 6.40 6.41 -21.61
C LYS A 83 5.03 6.21 -22.27
N ASP A 84 4.77 4.99 -22.75
CA ASP A 84 3.42 4.61 -23.16
C ASP A 84 2.59 4.12 -21.97
N VAL A 85 1.35 3.71 -22.24
CA VAL A 85 0.43 3.23 -21.21
C VAL A 85 0.91 1.93 -20.57
N ASP A 86 1.48 1.01 -21.35
CA ASP A 86 1.90 -0.31 -20.88
C ASP A 86 3.12 -0.17 -19.94
N ASP A 87 4.04 0.74 -20.25
CA ASP A 87 5.18 1.08 -19.41
C ASP A 87 4.73 1.62 -18.04
N VAL A 88 3.77 2.56 -18.04
CA VAL A 88 3.21 3.13 -16.80
C VAL A 88 2.48 2.09 -15.97
N GLU A 89 1.67 1.22 -16.58
CA GLU A 89 0.99 0.14 -15.86
C GLU A 89 1.99 -0.82 -15.20
N LYS A 90 3.07 -1.16 -15.91
CA LYS A 90 4.10 -2.07 -15.40
C LYS A 90 4.84 -1.46 -14.22
N GLU A 91 5.20 -0.19 -14.29
CA GLU A 91 5.82 0.56 -13.20
C GLU A 91 4.90 0.64 -11.99
N LEU A 92 3.64 1.03 -12.17
CA LEU A 92 2.65 1.05 -11.09
C LEU A 92 2.49 -0.31 -10.42
N ARG A 93 2.43 -1.41 -11.20
CA ARG A 93 2.37 -2.77 -10.63
C ARG A 93 3.61 -3.11 -9.83
N HIS A 94 4.79 -2.76 -10.34
CA HIS A 94 6.05 -3.00 -9.65
C HIS A 94 6.09 -2.23 -8.33
N ASP A 95 5.75 -0.95 -8.37
CA ASP A 95 5.84 -0.08 -7.21
C ASP A 95 4.83 -0.48 -6.14
N LEU A 96 3.57 -0.77 -6.51
CA LEU A 96 2.54 -1.22 -5.57
C LEU A 96 2.84 -2.60 -4.98
N ARG A 97 3.58 -3.47 -5.70
CA ARG A 97 3.97 -4.79 -5.20
C ARG A 97 4.88 -4.69 -3.97
N THR A 98 5.74 -3.68 -3.90
CA THR A 98 6.68 -3.50 -2.79
C THR A 98 5.98 -3.35 -1.43
N PRO A 99 5.10 -2.36 -1.20
CA PRO A 99 4.42 -2.22 0.09
C PRO A 99 3.43 -3.37 0.34
N ILE A 100 2.78 -3.93 -0.70
CA ILE A 100 1.90 -5.09 -0.53
C ILE A 100 2.68 -6.31 -0.02
N ASN A 101 3.86 -6.56 -0.58
CA ASN A 101 4.71 -7.66 -0.15
C ASN A 101 5.27 -7.44 1.25
N ALA A 102 5.58 -6.21 1.64
CA ALA A 102 5.99 -5.88 2.99
C ALA A 102 4.84 -6.16 4.00
N ILE A 103 3.63 -5.65 3.74
CA ILE A 103 2.44 -5.89 4.58
C ILE A 103 2.21 -7.39 4.78
N LYS A 104 2.25 -8.15 3.67
CA LYS A 104 2.06 -9.60 3.72
C LYS A 104 3.19 -10.30 4.50
N GLY A 105 4.44 -9.97 4.20
CA GLY A 105 5.60 -10.63 4.81
C GLY A 105 5.70 -10.38 6.32
N TYR A 106 5.59 -9.12 6.75
CA TYR A 106 5.56 -8.81 8.18
C TYR A 106 4.30 -9.35 8.87
N GLY A 107 3.16 -9.37 8.16
CA GLY A 107 1.94 -10.00 8.67
C GLY A 107 2.09 -11.51 8.90
N GLU A 108 2.79 -12.22 8.01
CA GLU A 108 3.08 -13.65 8.17
C GLU A 108 4.04 -13.88 9.35
N MET A 109 5.14 -13.13 9.44
CA MET A 109 6.09 -13.26 10.58
C MET A 109 5.42 -12.96 11.93
N LEU A 110 4.61 -11.90 12.00
CA LEU A 110 3.87 -11.54 13.20
C LEU A 110 2.90 -12.66 13.62
N LEU A 111 2.23 -13.30 12.67
CA LEU A 111 1.32 -14.42 12.93
C LEU A 111 2.07 -15.64 13.47
N GLU A 112 3.18 -16.00 12.83
CA GLU A 112 4.03 -17.12 13.24
C GLU A 112 4.56 -16.91 14.68
N ASP A 113 5.07 -15.73 15.01
CA ASP A 113 5.60 -15.45 16.35
C ASP A 113 4.50 -15.40 17.44
N LEU A 114 3.27 -15.00 17.07
CA LEU A 114 2.11 -15.02 17.96
C LEU A 114 1.62 -16.45 18.21
N GLU A 115 1.57 -17.29 17.18
CA GLU A 115 1.23 -18.71 17.30
C GLU A 115 2.22 -19.44 18.20
N GLU A 116 3.54 -19.22 18.02
CA GLU A 116 4.57 -19.78 18.91
C GLU A 116 4.41 -19.28 20.35
N PHE A 117 4.06 -18.00 20.54
CA PHE A 117 3.84 -17.45 21.88
C PHE A 117 2.63 -18.06 22.60
N ASP A 118 1.53 -18.28 21.89
CA ASP A 118 0.33 -18.92 22.45
C ASP A 118 0.62 -20.38 22.84
N GLU A 119 1.34 -21.13 21.99
CA GLU A 119 1.73 -22.52 22.28
C GLU A 119 2.61 -22.66 23.53
N ILE A 120 3.52 -21.71 23.77
CA ILE A 120 4.37 -21.68 24.97
C ILE A 120 3.54 -21.36 26.23
N GLY A 121 2.49 -20.55 26.11
CA GLY A 121 1.58 -20.18 27.20
C GLY A 121 0.71 -21.33 27.72
N VAL A 122 0.41 -22.33 26.89
CA VAL A 122 -0.44 -23.49 27.24
C VAL A 122 0.31 -24.53 28.11
N CYS A 123 1.64 -24.49 28.16
CA CYS A 123 2.47 -25.43 28.92
C CYS A 123 2.82 -24.97 30.36
N SER A 124 2.21 -23.90 30.88
CA SER A 124 2.47 -23.37 32.24
C SER A 124 1.31 -23.56 33.21
#